data_AF-V6HUF0-F1
#
_entry.id   AF-V6HUF0-F1
#
_cell.length_a   1.000
_cell.length_b   1.000
_cell.length_c   1.000
_cell.angle_alpha   90.00
_cell.angle_beta   90.00
_cell.angle_gamma   90.00
#
_symmetry.space_group_name_H-M   'P 1'
#
loop_
_entity.id
_entity.type
_entity.pdbx_description
1 polymer ?
#
loop_
_entity_poly.entity_id
_entity_poly.type
_entity_poly.pdbx_seq_one_letter_code
_entity_poly.pdbx_strand_id
1 'polypeptide(L)'
;MNRNRNIIHVGLSDLFLPIIVRSKSEVLQFQSNLEELGIEITGTNYGPNQNILTRQLSQSVLTIQLINAGPNITQLLIISENPDGSLESIEEDFERVLEAFDKVWLIQGKNVVKSDLTVRLLADSSTEHAFGEIWEKRLRQNRDSLQQLGRPILGGGLRFVLPPLNPQDPEDHGIEIKIESFFPDPRKVFIEAIFLWGTPRMISEKWNASDRIQKVIQYSEQHLIPFLDQTY
;
A
#
# COMPACT_ATOMS: atom_id res chain seq x y z
N MET A 1 24.30 -0.88 6.81
CA MET A 1 24.04 -1.79 7.95
C MET A 1 22.76 -2.54 7.61
N ASN A 2 22.61 -3.84 7.87
CA ASN A 2 21.29 -4.47 7.70
C ASN A 2 20.38 -4.02 8.84
N ARG A 3 19.51 -3.04 8.58
CA ARG A 3 18.47 -2.61 9.52
C ARG A 3 17.37 -3.65 9.57
N ASN A 4 16.90 -3.95 10.77
CA ASN A 4 15.65 -4.69 10.92
C ASN A 4 14.52 -3.83 10.37
N ARG A 5 13.63 -4.46 9.57
CA ARG A 5 12.53 -3.79 8.92
C ARG A 5 11.35 -4.74 8.83
N ASN A 6 10.16 -4.22 9.12
CA ASN A 6 8.92 -4.98 9.08
C ASN A 6 7.94 -4.26 8.15
N ILE A 7 7.30 -5.02 7.27
CA ILE A 7 6.13 -4.55 6.52
C ILE A 7 4.98 -4.45 7.51
N ILE A 8 4.38 -3.28 7.62
CA ILE A 8 3.21 -3.05 8.49
C ILE A 8 1.94 -2.77 7.71
N HIS A 9 2.06 -2.54 6.40
CA HIS A 9 0.92 -2.28 5.54
C HIS A 9 1.26 -2.59 4.08
N VAL A 10 0.34 -3.25 3.39
CA VAL A 10 0.28 -3.30 1.93
C VAL A 10 -1.15 -2.97 1.51
N GLY A 11 -1.31 -2.05 0.56
CA GLY A 11 -2.61 -1.61 0.07
C GLY A 11 -2.62 -1.53 -1.44
N LEU A 12 -3.61 -2.16 -2.09
CA LEU A 12 -3.87 -2.06 -3.53
C LEU A 12 -5.24 -1.42 -3.73
N SER A 13 -5.29 -0.38 -4.55
CA SER A 13 -6.50 0.37 -4.86
C SER A 13 -6.68 0.46 -6.37
N ASP A 14 -7.70 -0.20 -6.90
CA ASP A 14 -7.99 -0.25 -8.33
C ASP A 14 -9.37 0.33 -8.63
N LEU A 15 -9.44 1.26 -9.58
CA LEU A 15 -10.66 1.92 -10.04
C LEU A 15 -11.02 1.42 -11.43
N PHE A 16 -12.18 0.75 -11.57
CA PHE A 16 -12.61 0.13 -12.82
C PHE A 16 -13.80 0.84 -13.48
N LEU A 17 -13.80 0.80 -14.83
CA LEU A 17 -14.84 1.31 -15.72
C LEU A 17 -15.09 0.34 -16.91
N PRO A 18 -16.33 -0.11 -17.19
CA PRO A 18 -17.49 -0.09 -16.31
C PRO A 18 -17.48 -1.35 -15.43
N ILE A 19 -17.47 -1.17 -14.11
CA ILE A 19 -17.84 -2.22 -13.17
C ILE A 19 -18.81 -1.57 -12.19
N ILE A 20 -19.92 -2.25 -11.91
CA ILE A 20 -20.88 -1.84 -10.90
C ILE A 20 -21.21 -3.10 -10.12
N VAL A 21 -20.98 -3.08 -8.82
CA VAL A 21 -21.52 -4.09 -7.91
C VAL A 21 -23.01 -3.81 -7.78
N ARG A 22 -23.83 -4.66 -8.39
CA ARG A 22 -25.26 -4.40 -8.64
C ARG A 22 -26.16 -4.96 -7.56
N SER A 23 -25.74 -6.05 -6.91
CA SER A 23 -26.59 -6.74 -5.94
C SER A 23 -25.81 -7.36 -4.79
N LYS A 24 -26.51 -7.53 -3.66
CA LYS A 24 -26.00 -8.29 -2.51
C LYS A 24 -25.66 -9.74 -2.89
N SER A 25 -26.35 -10.32 -3.87
CA SER A 25 -26.08 -11.69 -4.33
C SER A 25 -24.68 -11.82 -4.96
N GLU A 26 -24.26 -10.82 -5.74
CA GLU A 26 -22.92 -10.80 -6.34
C GLU A 26 -21.84 -10.71 -5.24
N VAL A 27 -22.08 -9.89 -4.21
CA VAL A 27 -21.15 -9.77 -3.07
C VAL A 27 -21.05 -11.07 -2.27
N LEU A 28 -22.17 -11.77 -2.06
CA LEU A 28 -22.17 -13.09 -1.41
C LEU A 28 -21.45 -14.14 -2.26
N GLN A 29 -21.60 -14.10 -3.58
CA GLN A 29 -20.84 -14.97 -4.49
C GLN A 29 -19.35 -14.68 -4.41
N PHE A 30 -18.96 -13.41 -4.34
CA PHE A 30 -17.56 -13.02 -4.14
C PHE A 30 -17.01 -13.51 -2.81
N GLN A 31 -17.77 -13.37 -1.71
CA GLN A 31 -17.39 -13.93 -0.42
C GLN A 31 -17.20 -15.46 -0.51
N SER A 32 -18.11 -16.17 -1.16
CA SER A 32 -17.99 -17.62 -1.37
C SER A 32 -16.72 -17.98 -2.13
N ASN A 33 -16.41 -17.25 -3.21
CA ASN A 33 -15.18 -17.47 -3.99
C ASN A 33 -13.91 -17.18 -3.18
N LEU A 34 -13.94 -16.18 -2.29
CA LEU A 34 -12.84 -15.88 -1.37
C LEU A 34 -12.57 -17.07 -0.43
N GLU A 35 -13.64 -17.61 0.18
CA GLU A 35 -13.55 -18.77 1.08
C GLU A 35 -13.06 -20.02 0.34
N GLU A 36 -13.53 -20.27 -0.88
CA GLU A 36 -13.05 -21.37 -1.75
C GLU A 36 -11.55 -21.26 -2.08
N LEU A 37 -11.04 -20.04 -2.21
CA LEU A 37 -9.62 -19.76 -2.43
C LEU A 37 -8.80 -19.70 -1.13
N GLY A 38 -9.40 -20.02 0.02
CA GLY A 38 -8.72 -20.09 1.32
C GLY A 38 -8.61 -18.74 2.05
N ILE A 39 -9.37 -17.72 1.65
CA ILE A 39 -9.51 -16.46 2.40
C ILE A 39 -10.72 -16.57 3.32
N GLU A 40 -10.49 -16.98 4.57
CA GLU A 40 -11.54 -17.08 5.58
C GLU A 40 -12.02 -15.70 6.04
N ILE A 41 -13.29 -15.36 5.80
CA ILE A 41 -13.86 -14.06 6.19
C ILE A 41 -14.40 -14.12 7.62
N THR A 42 -13.82 -13.31 8.51
CA THR A 42 -14.19 -13.23 9.93
C THR A 42 -15.12 -12.06 10.25
N GLY A 43 -15.28 -11.11 9.33
CA GLY A 43 -16.12 -9.93 9.53
C GLY A 43 -16.68 -9.39 8.21
N THR A 44 -17.90 -8.89 8.25
CA THR A 44 -18.55 -8.27 7.08
C THR A 44 -19.31 -7.01 7.47
N ASN A 45 -19.33 -6.02 6.58
CA ASN A 45 -20.18 -4.85 6.69
C ASN A 45 -20.75 -4.53 5.30
N TYR A 46 -22.07 -4.69 5.16
CA TYR A 46 -22.78 -4.48 3.90
C TYR A 46 -23.49 -3.13 3.92
N GLY A 47 -23.15 -2.28 2.96
CA GLY A 47 -23.74 -0.96 2.77
C GLY A 47 -24.25 -0.75 1.35
N PRO A 48 -25.07 0.29 1.13
CA PRO A 48 -25.67 0.56 -0.18
C PRO A 48 -24.62 0.89 -1.26
N ASN A 49 -23.51 1.54 -0.89
CA ASN A 49 -22.46 1.97 -1.82
C ASN A 49 -21.10 1.36 -1.50
N GLN A 50 -20.99 0.57 -0.43
CA GLN A 50 -19.74 -0.01 0.01
C GLN A 50 -20.02 -1.35 0.68
N ASN A 51 -19.21 -2.35 0.37
CA ASN A 51 -19.19 -3.62 1.07
C ASN A 51 -17.77 -3.87 1.56
N ILE A 52 -17.63 -4.27 2.82
CA ILE A 52 -16.34 -4.54 3.46
C ILE A 52 -16.35 -5.99 3.94
N LEU A 53 -15.34 -6.73 3.53
CA LEU A 53 -15.05 -8.08 4.01
C LEU A 53 -13.71 -8.03 4.75
N THR A 54 -13.59 -8.75 5.84
CA THR A 54 -12.40 -8.70 6.69
C THR A 54 -12.03 -10.10 7.15
N ARG A 55 -10.74 -10.43 7.07
CA ARG A 55 -10.12 -11.57 7.75
C ARG A 55 -9.18 -11.02 8.82
N GLN A 56 -9.43 -11.39 10.07
CA GLN A 56 -8.59 -11.01 11.20
C GLN A 56 -7.93 -12.25 11.81
N LEU A 57 -6.60 -12.27 11.82
CA LEU A 57 -5.76 -13.31 12.41
C LEU A 57 -4.81 -12.67 13.43
N SER A 58 -5.12 -12.79 14.71
CA SER A 58 -4.34 -12.13 15.79
C SER A 58 -4.25 -10.60 15.58
N GLN A 59 -3.09 -10.09 15.15
CA GLN A 59 -2.83 -8.67 14.85
C GLN A 59 -2.89 -8.35 13.35
N SER A 60 -2.81 -9.37 12.49
CA SER A 60 -2.90 -9.26 11.03
C SER A 60 -4.35 -9.12 10.58
N VAL A 61 -4.62 -8.10 9.77
CA VAL A 61 -5.96 -7.81 9.24
C VAL A 61 -5.90 -7.64 7.73
N LEU A 62 -6.57 -8.53 7.00
CA LEU A 62 -6.85 -8.35 5.58
C LEU A 62 -8.25 -7.75 5.43
N THR A 63 -8.34 -6.57 4.83
CA THR A 63 -9.59 -5.86 4.53
C THR A 63 -9.77 -5.76 3.02
N ILE A 64 -10.94 -6.16 2.55
CA ILE A 64 -11.34 -6.07 1.14
C ILE A 64 -12.56 -5.18 1.07
N GLN A 65 -12.49 -4.08 0.31
CA GLN A 65 -13.60 -3.16 0.14
C GLN A 65 -14.01 -3.06 -1.32
N LEU A 66 -15.31 -3.16 -1.56
CA LEU A 66 -15.95 -2.90 -2.84
C LEU A 66 -16.74 -1.60 -2.71
N ILE A 67 -16.30 -0.55 -3.37
CA ILE A 67 -16.89 0.79 -3.24
C ILE A 67 -17.43 1.26 -4.59
N ASN A 68 -18.70 1.61 -4.66
CA ASN A 68 -19.27 2.32 -5.80
C ASN A 68 -18.91 3.81 -5.68
N ALA A 69 -17.72 4.19 -6.15
CA ALA A 69 -17.12 5.51 -5.94
C ALA A 69 -17.71 6.62 -6.82
N GLY A 70 -18.60 6.29 -7.76
CA GLY A 70 -19.28 7.24 -8.63
C GLY A 70 -20.11 6.54 -9.71
N PRO A 71 -20.65 7.30 -10.68
CA PRO A 71 -21.41 6.73 -11.78
C PRO A 71 -20.55 5.74 -12.59
N ASN A 72 -20.93 4.46 -12.57
CA ASN A 72 -20.24 3.35 -13.27
C ASN A 72 -18.81 3.05 -12.81
N ILE A 73 -18.36 3.63 -11.70
CA ILE A 73 -17.01 3.42 -11.14
C ILE A 73 -17.13 2.51 -9.93
N THR A 74 -16.43 1.37 -9.98
CA THR A 74 -16.18 0.52 -8.81
C THR A 74 -14.71 0.63 -8.43
N GLN A 75 -14.45 0.83 -7.14
CA GLN A 75 -13.13 0.70 -6.55
C GLN A 75 -13.05 -0.64 -5.81
N LEU A 76 -12.03 -1.42 -6.12
CA LEU A 76 -11.57 -2.54 -5.31
C LEU A 76 -10.39 -2.06 -4.47
N LEU A 77 -10.51 -2.18 -3.15
CA LEU A 77 -9.45 -1.85 -2.21
C LEU A 77 -9.10 -3.10 -1.41
N ILE A 78 -7.84 -3.53 -1.48
CA ILE A 78 -7.30 -4.68 -0.74
C ILE A 78 -6.21 -4.14 0.18
N ILE A 79 -6.37 -4.33 1.49
CA ILE A 79 -5.43 -3.82 2.49
C ILE A 79 -5.04 -4.95 3.42
N SER A 80 -3.74 -5.18 3.58
CA SER A 80 -3.18 -6.02 4.63
C SER A 80 -2.46 -5.15 5.66
N GLU A 81 -3.06 -5.00 6.84
CA GLU A 81 -2.48 -4.29 7.99
C GLU A 81 -1.76 -5.28 8.90
N ASN A 82 -0.55 -4.91 9.33
CA ASN A 82 0.35 -5.72 10.16
C ASN A 82 0.42 -7.20 9.73
N PRO A 83 0.79 -7.49 8.46
CA PRO A 83 0.79 -8.85 7.96
C PRO A 83 1.72 -9.75 8.78
N ASP A 84 1.13 -10.74 9.44
CA ASP A 84 1.82 -11.83 10.14
C ASP A 84 2.13 -12.96 9.13
N GLY A 85 3.10 -12.74 8.24
CA GLY A 85 3.42 -13.71 7.18
C GLY A 85 4.68 -13.32 6.39
N SER A 86 5.13 -14.23 5.52
CA SER A 86 6.16 -13.89 4.54
C SER A 86 5.57 -12.98 3.45
N LEU A 87 6.45 -12.34 2.67
CA LEU A 87 6.01 -11.53 1.55
C LEU A 87 5.18 -12.35 0.54
N GLU A 88 5.60 -13.59 0.28
CA GLU A 88 4.90 -14.50 -0.61
C GLU A 88 3.47 -14.77 -0.13
N SER A 89 3.25 -14.90 1.18
CA SER A 89 1.90 -15.07 1.74
C SER A 89 1.01 -13.83 1.51
N ILE A 90 1.58 -12.63 1.59
CA ILE A 90 0.85 -11.39 1.33
C ILE A 90 0.48 -11.30 -0.16
N GLU A 91 1.44 -11.61 -1.04
CA GLU A 91 1.23 -11.64 -2.48
C GLU A 91 0.14 -12.64 -2.87
N GLU A 92 0.19 -13.86 -2.32
CA GLU A 92 -0.83 -14.89 -2.54
C GLU A 92 -2.23 -14.43 -2.12
N ASP A 93 -2.37 -13.74 -0.99
CA ASP A 93 -3.66 -13.21 -0.55
C ASP A 93 -4.23 -12.21 -1.55
N PHE A 94 -3.42 -11.28 -2.05
CA PHE A 94 -3.86 -10.27 -3.02
C PHE A 94 -4.25 -10.92 -4.35
N GLU A 95 -3.47 -11.89 -4.82
CA GLU A 95 -3.80 -12.67 -6.03
C GLU A 95 -5.11 -13.43 -5.88
N ARG A 96 -5.35 -14.09 -4.75
CA ARG A 96 -6.60 -14.82 -4.46
C ARG A 96 -7.80 -13.88 -4.44
N VAL A 97 -7.65 -12.69 -3.85
CA VAL A 97 -8.72 -11.68 -3.84
C VAL A 97 -9.05 -11.20 -5.24
N LEU A 98 -8.04 -10.90 -6.07
CA LEU A 98 -8.24 -10.51 -7.46
C LEU A 98 -8.86 -11.63 -8.29
N GLU A 99 -8.45 -12.88 -8.09
CA GLU A 99 -9.04 -14.04 -8.75
C GLU A 99 -10.51 -14.23 -8.35
N ALA A 100 -10.84 -14.15 -7.06
CA ALA A 100 -12.22 -14.20 -6.59
C ALA A 100 -13.08 -13.08 -7.19
N PHE A 101 -12.50 -11.88 -7.33
CA PHE A 101 -13.17 -10.71 -7.88
C PHE A 101 -13.46 -10.90 -9.38
N ASP A 102 -12.46 -11.35 -10.14
CA ASP A 102 -12.59 -11.62 -11.58
C ASP A 102 -13.65 -12.69 -11.88
N LYS A 103 -13.77 -13.73 -11.04
CA LYS A 103 -14.80 -14.78 -11.16
C LYS A 103 -16.24 -14.26 -11.12
N VAL A 104 -16.49 -13.13 -10.47
CA VAL A 104 -17.85 -12.55 -10.36
C VAL A 104 -18.09 -11.45 -11.37
N TRP A 105 -17.14 -10.52 -11.53
CA TRP A 105 -17.36 -9.30 -12.31
C TRP A 105 -16.58 -9.23 -13.64
N LEU A 106 -15.76 -10.24 -13.95
CA LEU A 106 -14.96 -10.36 -15.17
C LEU A 106 -14.21 -9.07 -15.51
N ILE A 107 -13.04 -8.88 -14.92
CA ILE A 107 -12.20 -7.68 -15.12
C ILE A 107 -11.49 -7.69 -16.46
N GLN A 108 -11.24 -8.86 -17.06
CA GLN A 108 -10.63 -8.93 -18.38
C GLN A 108 -11.52 -8.22 -19.42
N GLY A 109 -10.92 -7.33 -20.21
CA GLY A 109 -11.63 -6.48 -21.17
C GLY A 109 -12.33 -5.27 -20.56
N LYS A 110 -12.24 -5.05 -19.24
CA LYS A 110 -12.67 -3.79 -18.59
C LYS A 110 -11.54 -2.77 -18.59
N ASN A 111 -11.88 -1.50 -18.41
CA ASN A 111 -10.88 -0.48 -18.20
C ASN A 111 -10.57 -0.36 -16.72
N VAL A 112 -9.30 -0.36 -16.37
CA VAL A 112 -8.83 0.29 -15.14
C VAL A 112 -8.54 1.75 -15.47
N VAL A 113 -8.96 2.68 -14.62
CA VAL A 113 -8.77 4.12 -14.80
C VAL A 113 -7.56 4.59 -14.02
N LYS A 114 -7.42 4.05 -12.81
CA LYS A 114 -6.37 4.37 -11.88
C LYS A 114 -6.11 3.15 -11.01
N SER A 115 -4.84 2.90 -10.75
CA SER A 115 -4.37 1.94 -9.78
C SER A 115 -3.31 2.61 -8.90
N ASP A 116 -3.29 2.28 -7.63
CA ASP A 116 -2.19 2.62 -6.76
C ASP A 116 -1.87 1.48 -5.80
N LEU A 117 -0.58 1.37 -5.45
CA LEU A 117 -0.08 0.40 -4.50
C LEU A 117 0.74 1.11 -3.44
N THR A 118 0.34 0.93 -2.19
CA THR A 118 0.98 1.48 -1.00
C THR A 118 1.68 0.38 -0.23
N VAL A 119 2.96 0.57 0.11
CA VAL A 119 3.68 -0.26 1.07
C VAL A 119 4.18 0.62 2.20
N ARG A 120 3.96 0.20 3.46
CA ARG A 120 4.53 0.86 4.63
C ARG A 120 5.44 -0.07 5.40
N LEU A 121 6.60 0.46 5.78
CA LEU A 121 7.64 -0.23 6.51
C LEU A 121 7.95 0.51 7.82
N LEU A 122 8.25 -0.24 8.87
CA LEU A 122 8.98 0.28 10.03
C LEU A 122 10.41 -0.24 9.99
N ALA A 123 11.37 0.67 9.93
CA ALA A 123 12.79 0.36 9.99
C ALA A 123 13.40 0.86 11.30
N ASP A 124 14.43 0.18 11.80
CA ASP A 124 15.21 0.68 12.93
C ASP A 124 15.96 1.97 12.56
N SER A 125 15.94 2.94 13.47
CA SER A 125 16.83 4.09 13.44
C SER A 125 18.25 3.62 13.77
N SER A 126 19.21 4.13 13.01
CA SER A 126 20.65 4.03 13.25
C SER A 126 21.14 5.00 14.34
N THR A 127 20.26 5.87 14.84
CA THR A 127 20.52 6.82 15.93
C THR A 127 19.53 6.60 17.08
N GLU A 128 19.74 7.26 18.22
CA GLU A 128 18.82 7.20 19.37
C GLU A 128 17.38 7.63 19.02
N HIS A 129 17.22 8.54 18.04
CA HIS A 129 15.92 9.05 17.59
C HIS A 129 15.85 9.18 16.07
N ALA A 130 14.84 8.58 15.45
CA ALA A 130 14.56 8.62 14.02
C ALA A 130 14.50 10.05 13.45
N PHE A 131 14.02 11.02 14.24
CA PHE A 131 14.04 12.42 13.81
C PHE A 131 15.47 12.95 13.65
N GLY A 132 16.37 12.68 14.60
CA GLY A 132 17.79 13.07 14.50
C GLY A 132 18.47 12.39 13.31
N GLU A 133 18.10 11.15 13.01
CA GLU A 133 18.57 10.49 11.80
C GLU A 133 18.16 11.24 10.52
N ILE A 134 16.89 11.60 10.39
CA ILE A 134 16.39 12.29 9.19
C ILE A 134 16.94 13.72 9.14
N TRP A 135 16.83 14.48 10.22
CA TRP A 135 17.15 15.90 10.25
C TRP A 135 18.66 16.17 10.33
N GLU A 136 19.34 15.61 11.32
CA GLU A 136 20.73 15.94 11.61
C GLU A 136 21.67 15.10 10.74
N LYS A 137 21.46 13.78 10.66
CA LYS A 137 22.35 12.89 9.92
C LYS A 137 22.10 12.97 8.41
N ARG A 138 20.85 12.83 7.96
CA ARG A 138 20.54 12.77 6.52
C ARG A 138 20.51 14.15 5.87
N LEU A 139 19.79 15.11 6.45
CA LEU A 139 19.66 16.47 5.88
C LEU A 139 20.76 17.44 6.33
N ARG A 140 21.65 17.02 7.24
CA ARG A 140 22.76 17.83 7.77
C ARG A 140 22.28 19.15 8.37
N GLN A 141 21.08 19.16 8.92
CA GLN A 141 20.52 20.34 9.57
C GLN A 141 20.94 20.39 11.03
N ASN A 142 21.16 21.59 11.54
CA ASN A 142 21.40 21.76 12.96
C ASN A 142 20.08 21.55 13.74
N ARG A 143 20.14 20.83 14.86
CA ARG A 143 19.04 20.71 15.82
C ARG A 143 18.48 22.07 16.24
N ASP A 144 19.34 23.07 16.39
CA ASP A 144 18.99 24.42 16.82
C ASP A 144 18.25 25.23 15.76
N SER A 145 18.28 24.82 14.49
CA SER A 145 17.57 25.51 13.40
C SER A 145 16.05 25.57 13.62
N LEU A 146 15.51 24.73 14.50
CA LEU A 146 14.10 24.67 14.84
C LEU A 146 13.75 25.38 16.15
N GLN A 147 14.71 26.07 16.80
CA GLN A 147 14.48 26.78 18.06
C GLN A 147 13.38 27.85 17.96
N GLN A 148 13.14 28.44 16.78
CA GLN A 148 12.07 29.41 16.56
C GLN A 148 10.66 28.84 16.84
N LEU A 149 10.50 27.51 16.84
CA LEU A 149 9.24 26.85 17.20
C LEU A 149 8.99 26.85 18.72
N GLY A 150 9.95 27.31 19.53
CA GLY A 150 9.81 27.57 20.96
C GLY A 150 9.62 26.32 21.83
N ARG A 151 9.72 25.12 21.25
CA ARG A 151 9.58 23.82 21.93
C ARG A 151 10.49 22.76 21.29
N PRO A 152 10.85 21.69 22.03
CA PRO A 152 11.56 20.55 21.45
C PRO A 152 10.73 19.86 20.35
N ILE A 153 11.39 19.45 19.28
CA ILE A 153 10.77 18.72 18.18
C ILE A 153 10.82 17.22 18.50
N LEU A 154 9.65 16.61 18.56
CA LEU A 154 9.47 15.20 18.89
C LEU A 154 9.41 14.30 17.65
N GLY A 155 9.27 14.91 16.47
CA GLY A 155 9.17 14.17 15.23
C GLY A 155 9.12 15.09 14.01
N GLY A 156 9.31 14.48 12.86
CA GLY A 156 9.32 15.13 11.56
C GLY A 156 9.71 14.14 10.47
N GLY A 157 9.78 14.62 9.24
CA GLY A 157 10.13 13.77 8.13
C GLY A 157 10.20 14.48 6.79
N LEU A 158 10.22 13.67 5.75
CA LEU A 158 10.42 14.04 4.37
C LEU A 158 9.27 13.49 3.54
N ARG A 159 8.82 14.30 2.58
CA ARG A 159 7.88 13.88 1.54
C ARG A 159 8.49 14.17 0.18
N PHE A 160 8.47 13.18 -0.70
CA PHE A 160 8.94 13.29 -2.07
C PHE A 160 7.84 12.88 -3.04
N VAL A 161 7.78 13.57 -4.17
CA VAL A 161 7.03 13.16 -5.35
C VAL A 161 8.06 12.98 -6.45
N LEU A 162 8.22 11.75 -6.92
CA LEU A 162 9.20 11.39 -7.92
C LEU A 162 8.52 11.14 -9.26
N PRO A 163 9.21 11.45 -10.38
CA PRO A 163 8.75 11.05 -11.70
C PRO A 163 8.69 9.51 -11.82
N PRO A 164 8.00 8.99 -12.86
CA PRO A 164 7.94 7.56 -13.12
C PRO A 164 9.32 6.94 -13.34
N LEU A 165 9.45 5.66 -13.00
CA LEU A 165 10.71 4.92 -13.19
C LEU A 165 10.98 4.66 -14.66
N ASN A 166 9.92 4.40 -15.42
CA ASN A 166 9.99 4.28 -16.87
C ASN A 166 9.15 5.37 -17.54
N PRO A 167 9.75 6.51 -17.93
CA PRO A 167 9.04 7.59 -18.61
C PRO A 167 8.44 7.21 -19.97
N GLN A 168 8.85 6.06 -20.54
CA GLN A 168 8.30 5.54 -21.81
C GLN A 168 7.09 4.62 -21.58
N ASP A 169 6.89 4.14 -20.35
CA ASP A 169 5.70 3.39 -19.98
C ASP A 169 4.59 4.39 -19.61
N PRO A 170 3.55 4.52 -20.45
CA PRO A 170 2.46 5.45 -20.16
C PRO A 170 1.67 5.06 -18.91
N GLU A 171 1.78 3.83 -18.42
CA GLU A 171 1.13 3.39 -17.20
C GLU A 171 1.86 3.86 -15.95
N ASP A 172 3.17 4.07 -16.00
CA ASP A 172 3.98 4.54 -14.85
C ASP A 172 3.78 6.05 -14.70
N HIS A 173 3.09 6.49 -13.64
CA HIS A 173 2.79 7.92 -13.43
C HIS A 173 3.68 8.61 -12.40
N GLY A 174 4.28 7.83 -11.49
CA GLY A 174 5.15 8.38 -10.48
C GLY A 174 5.06 7.66 -9.15
N ILE A 175 5.87 8.15 -8.22
CA ILE A 175 6.04 7.56 -6.90
C ILE A 175 5.92 8.67 -5.85
N GLU A 176 5.07 8.46 -4.85
CA GLU A 176 5.07 9.28 -3.64
C GLU A 176 5.79 8.55 -2.52
N ILE A 177 6.67 9.25 -1.81
CA ILE A 177 7.42 8.69 -0.69
C ILE A 177 7.23 9.57 0.53
N LYS A 178 7.06 8.94 1.69
CA LYS A 178 7.04 9.58 3.00
C LYS A 178 7.99 8.85 3.93
N ILE A 179 8.92 9.57 4.54
CA ILE A 179 9.90 9.03 5.49
C ILE A 179 9.82 9.88 6.76
N GLU A 180 9.40 9.30 7.87
CA GLU A 180 9.10 10.04 9.10
C GLU A 180 9.60 9.33 10.35
N SER A 181 9.84 10.10 11.41
CA SER A 181 9.96 9.53 12.74
C SER A 181 8.63 8.88 13.17
N PHE A 182 8.67 7.64 13.62
CA PHE A 182 7.47 6.95 14.08
C PHE A 182 7.13 7.39 15.51
N PHE A 183 6.00 8.08 15.68
CA PHE A 183 5.65 8.67 16.97
C PHE A 183 5.49 7.64 18.12
N PRO A 184 4.89 6.45 17.91
CA PRO A 184 4.78 5.45 18.99
C PRO A 184 6.12 4.87 19.47
N ASP A 185 7.15 4.84 18.62
CA ASP A 185 8.51 4.47 19.02
C ASP A 185 9.54 5.36 18.30
N PRO A 186 10.15 6.33 19.01
CA PRO A 186 11.06 7.29 18.40
C PRO A 186 12.33 6.64 17.83
N ARG A 187 12.60 5.37 18.10
CA ARG A 187 13.72 4.61 17.51
C ARG A 187 13.35 3.97 16.17
N LYS A 188 12.13 4.17 15.67
CA LYS A 188 11.66 3.62 14.39
C LYS A 188 11.47 4.73 13.37
N VAL A 189 11.88 4.45 12.14
CA VAL A 189 11.59 5.26 10.96
C VAL A 189 10.41 4.61 10.24
N PHE A 190 9.35 5.38 10.04
CA PHE A 190 8.22 5.02 9.19
C PHE A 190 8.53 5.39 7.75
N ILE A 191 8.38 4.43 6.84
CA ILE A 191 8.57 4.63 5.40
C ILE A 191 7.29 4.21 4.70
N GLU A 192 6.73 5.07 3.88
CA GLU A 192 5.61 4.78 3.00
C GLU A 192 6.03 5.08 1.56
N ALA A 193 5.79 4.11 0.67
CA ALA A 193 6.00 4.24 -0.76
C ALA A 193 4.68 3.94 -1.47
N ILE A 194 4.24 4.86 -2.32
CA ILE A 194 3.01 4.75 -3.10
C ILE A 194 3.39 4.82 -4.57
N PHE A 195 3.13 3.75 -5.32
CA PHE A 195 3.30 3.73 -6.77
C PHE A 195 1.97 4.00 -7.43
N LEU A 196 1.96 4.89 -8.42
CA LEU A 196 0.76 5.36 -9.10
C LEU A 196 0.77 4.88 -10.55
N TRP A 197 -0.33 4.28 -10.97
CA TRP A 197 -0.62 3.99 -12.38
C TRP A 197 -1.95 4.63 -12.77
N GLY A 198 -1.90 5.76 -13.50
CA GLY A 198 -3.08 6.59 -13.72
C GLY A 198 -3.55 6.71 -15.17
N THR A 199 -2.93 6.00 -16.12
CA THR A 199 -3.43 5.99 -17.51
C THR A 199 -4.53 4.96 -17.64
N PRO A 200 -5.76 5.36 -18.05
CA PRO A 200 -6.83 4.41 -18.29
C PRO A 200 -6.42 3.40 -19.36
N ARG A 201 -6.63 2.11 -19.07
CA ARG A 201 -6.30 1.04 -20.00
C ARG A 201 -7.23 -0.13 -19.89
N MET A 202 -7.35 -0.87 -20.98
CA MET A 202 -8.03 -2.15 -20.98
C MET A 202 -7.15 -3.21 -20.30
N ILE A 203 -7.75 -4.04 -19.48
CA ILE A 203 -7.09 -5.20 -18.86
C ILE A 203 -7.09 -6.32 -19.89
N SER A 204 -5.97 -6.48 -20.61
CA SER A 204 -5.78 -7.54 -21.62
C SER A 204 -5.27 -8.85 -21.01
N GLU A 205 -4.48 -8.75 -19.96
CA GLU A 205 -3.81 -9.84 -19.26
C GLU A 205 -4.30 -9.96 -17.81
N LYS A 206 -3.89 -11.03 -17.12
CA LYS A 206 -4.19 -11.21 -15.69
C LYS A 206 -3.66 -10.01 -14.89
N TRP A 207 -4.50 -9.47 -14.02
CA TRP A 207 -4.10 -8.42 -13.10
C TRP A 207 -3.14 -9.01 -12.05
N ASN A 208 -1.86 -8.68 -12.15
CA ASN A 208 -0.80 -9.26 -11.31
C ASN A 208 -0.47 -8.30 -10.15
N ALA A 209 -1.00 -8.59 -8.96
CA ALA A 209 -0.68 -7.89 -7.73
C ALA A 209 0.74 -8.22 -7.24
N SER A 210 1.18 -9.48 -7.36
CA SER A 210 2.49 -9.91 -6.89
C SER A 210 3.62 -9.06 -7.50
N ASP A 211 3.65 -8.92 -8.82
CA ASP A 211 4.69 -8.14 -9.52
C ASP A 211 4.72 -6.68 -9.03
N ARG A 212 3.55 -6.09 -8.77
CA ARG A 212 3.44 -4.71 -8.28
C ARG A 212 3.95 -4.59 -6.85
N ILE A 213 3.57 -5.51 -5.97
CA ILE A 213 4.02 -5.56 -4.58
C ILE A 213 5.53 -5.70 -4.53
N GLN A 214 6.09 -6.64 -5.31
CA GLN A 214 7.53 -6.83 -5.43
C GLN A 214 8.22 -5.57 -5.94
N LYS A 215 7.67 -4.92 -6.97
CA LYS A 215 8.25 -3.69 -7.53
C LYS A 215 8.40 -2.60 -6.45
N VAL A 216 7.38 -2.36 -5.64
CA VAL A 216 7.42 -1.33 -4.57
C VAL A 216 8.38 -1.72 -3.44
N ILE A 217 8.39 -3.00 -3.05
CA ILE A 217 9.29 -3.48 -2.00
C ILE A 217 10.74 -3.42 -2.44
N GLN A 218 11.05 -3.93 -3.63
CA GLN A 218 12.39 -3.86 -4.22
C GLN A 218 12.88 -2.42 -4.32
N TYR A 219 12.01 -1.50 -4.75
CA TYR A 219 12.36 -0.08 -4.78
C TYR A 219 12.69 0.47 -3.38
N SER A 220 11.88 0.11 -2.39
CA SER A 220 12.10 0.50 -0.99
C SER A 220 13.44 -0.02 -0.47
N GLU A 221 13.77 -1.28 -0.77
CA GLU A 221 15.02 -1.92 -0.34
C GLU A 221 16.27 -1.38 -1.06
N GLN A 222 16.14 -1.05 -2.35
CA GLN A 222 17.26 -0.60 -3.17
C GLN A 222 17.53 0.91 -3.06
N HIS A 223 16.50 1.71 -2.77
CA HIS A 223 16.61 3.16 -2.79
C HIS A 223 16.28 3.83 -1.46
N LEU A 224 15.20 3.45 -0.77
CA LEU A 224 14.75 4.16 0.43
C LEU A 224 15.54 3.77 1.67
N ILE A 225 15.78 2.48 1.89
CA ILE A 225 16.61 2.01 3.00
C ILE A 225 18.06 2.52 2.85
N PRO A 226 18.70 2.43 1.66
CA PRO A 226 20.05 2.97 1.49
C PRO A 226 20.12 4.50 1.59
N PHE A 227 19.07 5.23 1.18
CA PHE A 227 18.98 6.67 1.37
C PHE A 227 19.13 7.06 2.85
N LEU A 228 18.55 6.28 3.77
CA LEU A 228 18.68 6.48 5.22
C LEU A 228 20.08 6.10 5.75
N ASP A 229 20.73 5.12 5.15
CA ASP A 229 22.04 4.60 5.60
C ASP A 229 23.23 5.45 5.16
N GLN A 230 23.09 6.17 4.05
CA GLN A 230 24.17 7.01 3.51
C GLN A 230 24.61 8.06 4.52
N THR A 231 25.86 7.92 4.96
CA THR A 231 26.63 8.93 5.68
C THR A 231 27.46 9.67 4.65
N TYR A 232 27.17 10.94 4.44
CA TYR A 232 28.04 11.82 3.66
C TYR A 232 29.03 12.51 4.57
#